data_AF-A0A357T273-F1
#
_entry.id   AF-A0A357T273-F1
#
_cell.length_a   1.000
_cell.length_b   1.000
_cell.length_c   1.000
_cell.angle_alpha   90.00
_cell.angle_beta   90.00
_cell.angle_gamma   90.00
#
_symmetry.space_group_name_H-M   'P 1'
#
loop_
_entity.id
_entity.type
_entity.pdbx_description
1 polymer ?
#
loop_
_entity_poly.entity_id
_entity_poly.type
_entity_poly.pdbx_seq_one_letter_code
_entity_poly.pdbx_strand_id
1 'polypeptide(L)'
;MLQPLAQKRVLLVTLAICFLIITGLMFYSSQEREKEIWAEKVFNIALYPFQKALYYITAFTTDTWETLNQLAALKRENYQFRQQLSELTTKLSQLEQLKAENERLRDILQFRASSSLELIPTEVVARNPSNKSATIVIGKGKNHGFTRNM
;
A
#
# COMPACT_ATOMS: atom_id res chain seq x y z
N MET A 1 69.78 63.65 9.84
CA MET A 1 69.34 62.50 10.66
C MET A 1 68.46 63.03 11.78
N LEU A 2 67.11 62.91 11.71
CA LEU A 2 66.13 63.03 12.83
C LEU A 2 64.69 63.10 12.25
N GLN A 3 64.18 62.01 11.67
CA GLN A 3 62.76 61.89 11.29
C GLN A 3 61.97 60.69 11.90
N PRO A 4 62.54 59.72 12.65
CA PRO A 4 61.74 58.57 13.10
C PRO A 4 60.87 58.83 14.34
N LEU A 5 61.01 59.96 15.06
CA LEU A 5 60.19 60.25 16.23
C LEU A 5 58.84 60.91 15.90
N ALA A 6 58.77 61.76 14.88
CA ALA A 6 57.53 62.45 14.51
C ALA A 6 56.52 61.47 13.91
N GLN A 7 56.96 60.55 13.05
CA GLN A 7 56.10 59.53 12.44
C GLN A 7 55.54 58.53 13.47
N LYS A 8 56.35 58.12 14.46
CA LYS A 8 55.87 57.25 15.55
C LYS A 8 54.84 57.94 16.44
N ARG A 9 55.00 59.24 16.71
CA ARG A 9 54.01 60.03 17.47
C ARG A 9 52.71 60.22 16.69
N VAL A 10 52.79 60.53 15.40
CA VAL A 10 51.60 60.62 14.53
C VAL A 10 50.88 59.28 14.45
N LEU A 11 51.62 58.17 14.29
CA LEU A 11 51.04 56.83 14.24
C LEU A 11 50.36 56.44 15.57
N LEU A 12 50.96 56.77 16.71
CA LEU A 12 50.35 56.57 18.03
C LEU A 12 49.09 57.42 18.23
N VAL A 13 49.11 58.68 17.78
CA VAL A 13 47.93 59.57 17.86
C VAL A 13 46.81 59.06 16.94
N THR A 14 47.11 58.63 15.72
CA THR A 14 46.11 58.03 14.83
C THR A 14 45.53 56.74 15.40
N LEU A 15 46.37 55.90 16.01
CA LEU A 15 45.92 54.66 16.65
C LEU A 15 45.01 54.94 17.86
N ALA A 16 45.37 55.93 18.68
CA ALA A 16 44.56 56.35 19.82
C ALA A 16 43.21 56.94 19.39
N ILE A 17 43.17 57.74 18.32
CA ILE A 17 41.94 58.28 17.75
C ILE A 17 41.06 57.16 17.18
N CYS A 18 41.63 56.20 16.43
CA CYS A 18 40.89 55.02 15.98
C CYS A 18 40.35 54.21 17.16
N PHE A 19 41.13 54.01 18.23
CA PHE A 19 40.67 53.29 19.42
C PHE A 19 39.53 54.01 20.13
N LEU A 20 39.59 55.35 20.24
CA LEU A 20 38.51 56.18 20.78
C LEU A 20 37.23 56.10 19.93
N ILE A 21 37.37 56.10 18.60
CA ILE A 21 36.23 55.97 17.68
C ILE A 21 35.61 54.57 17.79
N ILE A 22 36.42 53.50 17.82
CA ILE A 22 35.93 52.12 17.93
C ILE A 22 35.23 51.90 19.28
N THR A 23 35.81 52.40 20.39
CA THR A 23 35.19 52.30 21.71
C THR A 23 33.91 53.14 21.82
N GLY A 24 33.87 54.33 21.21
CA GLY A 24 32.65 55.13 21.09
C GLY A 24 31.54 54.46 20.27
N LEU A 25 31.90 53.84 19.13
CA LEU A 25 30.97 53.05 18.31
C LEU A 25 30.46 51.82 19.04
N MET A 26 31.32 51.15 19.82
CA MET A 26 30.86 50.04 20.67
C MET A 26 29.92 50.49 21.78
N PHE A 27 30.16 51.65 22.39
CA PHE A 27 29.26 52.20 23.41
C PHE A 27 27.88 52.56 22.83
N TYR A 28 27.86 53.17 21.64
CA TYR A 28 26.62 53.47 20.92
C TYR A 28 25.89 52.18 20.48
N SER A 29 26.62 51.22 19.91
CA SER A 29 26.07 49.92 19.48
C SER A 29 25.58 49.07 20.66
N SER A 30 26.19 49.18 21.84
CA SER A 30 25.75 48.43 23.03
C SER A 30 24.37 48.86 23.53
N GLN A 31 23.91 50.07 23.20
CA GLN A 31 22.56 50.54 23.54
C GLN A 31 21.50 50.09 22.53
N GLU A 32 21.90 49.76 21.29
CA GLU A 32 21.02 49.21 20.25
C GLU A 32 20.91 47.67 20.30
N ARG A 33 21.92 46.96 20.84
CA ARG A 33 21.89 45.50 20.97
C ARG A 33 20.76 44.96 21.86
N GLU A 34 20.40 45.64 22.95
CA GLU A 34 19.23 45.21 23.75
C GLU A 34 17.90 45.37 22.98
N LYS A 35 17.79 46.42 22.14
CA LYS A 35 16.62 46.63 21.28
C LYS A 35 16.57 45.65 20.12
N GLU A 36 17.70 45.31 19.49
CA GLU A 36 17.74 44.28 18.46
C GLU A 36 17.38 42.90 19.05
N ILE A 37 17.96 42.52 20.19
CA ILE A 37 17.66 41.23 20.85
C ILE A 37 16.18 41.16 21.28
N TRP A 38 15.61 42.26 21.79
CA TRP A 38 14.19 42.29 22.18
C TRP A 38 13.25 42.33 20.96
N ALA A 39 13.56 43.14 19.94
CA ALA A 39 12.76 43.22 18.72
C ALA A 39 12.78 41.90 17.95
N GLU A 40 13.94 41.26 17.84
CA GLU A 40 14.09 39.94 17.22
C GLU A 40 13.34 38.86 18.02
N LYS A 41 13.37 38.92 19.35
CA LYS A 41 12.62 37.99 20.22
C LYS A 41 11.10 38.19 20.10
N VAL A 42 10.62 39.44 20.07
CA VAL A 42 9.19 39.76 19.89
C VAL A 42 8.71 39.37 18.48
N PHE A 43 9.52 39.63 17.46
CA PHE A 43 9.23 39.26 16.08
C PHE A 43 9.15 37.73 15.91
N ASN A 44 10.10 36.99 16.48
CA ASN A 44 10.07 35.52 16.47
C ASN A 44 8.86 34.98 17.26
N ILE A 45 8.51 35.54 18.42
CA ILE A 45 7.33 35.14 19.20
C ILE A 45 6.03 35.40 18.42
N ALA A 46 5.95 36.52 17.69
CA ALA A 46 4.77 36.86 16.88
C ALA A 46 4.64 35.99 15.62
N LEU A 47 5.77 35.61 15.00
CA LEU A 47 5.78 34.71 13.83
C LEU A 47 5.61 33.24 14.18
N TYR A 48 5.96 32.82 15.40
CA TYR A 48 5.82 31.43 15.86
C TYR A 48 4.41 30.85 15.70
N PRO A 49 3.32 31.52 16.12
CA PRO A 49 1.96 31.02 15.89
C PRO A 49 1.58 31.00 14.41
N PHE A 50 2.12 31.92 13.59
CA PHE A 50 1.86 31.95 12.15
C PHE A 50 2.53 30.77 11.41
N GLN A 51 3.78 30.46 11.75
CA GLN A 51 4.48 29.27 11.25
C GLN A 51 3.74 27.99 11.63
N LYS A 52 3.29 27.89 12.90
CA LYS A 52 2.51 26.75 13.37
C LYS A 52 1.16 26.64 12.64
N ALA A 53 0.47 27.76 12.41
CA ALA A 53 -0.79 27.80 11.68
C ALA A 53 -0.63 27.35 10.22
N LEU A 54 0.41 27.85 9.53
CA LEU A 54 0.72 27.40 8.16
C LEU A 54 1.02 25.91 8.11
N TYR A 55 1.82 25.38 9.05
CA TYR A 55 2.11 23.94 9.13
C TYR A 55 0.84 23.11 9.33
N TYR A 56 -0.06 23.53 10.23
CA TYR A 56 -1.35 22.86 10.45
C TYR A 56 -2.24 22.89 9.20
N ILE A 57 -2.30 24.03 8.50
CA ILE A 57 -3.08 24.15 7.26
C ILE A 57 -2.51 23.25 6.17
N THR A 58 -1.18 23.23 5.98
CA THR A 58 -0.53 22.40 4.96
C THR A 58 -0.68 20.91 5.27
N ALA A 59 -0.53 20.50 6.53
CA ALA A 59 -0.71 19.11 6.95
C ALA A 59 -2.16 18.66 6.77
N PHE A 60 -3.14 19.51 7.15
CA PHE A 60 -4.55 19.19 6.99
C PHE A 60 -4.97 19.10 5.52
N THR A 61 -4.40 19.94 4.64
CA THR A 61 -4.69 19.89 3.20
C THR A 61 -4.05 18.69 2.50
N THR A 62 -2.88 18.22 2.94
CA THR A 62 -2.28 17.02 2.36
C THR A 62 -3.03 15.75 2.78
N ASP A 63 -3.38 15.60 4.05
CA ASP A 63 -4.10 14.42 4.55
C ASP A 63 -5.53 14.30 3.98
N THR A 64 -6.25 15.42 3.81
CA THR A 64 -7.63 15.39 3.32
C THR A 64 -7.73 15.09 1.83
N TRP A 65 -6.79 15.57 1.00
CA TRP A 65 -6.78 15.28 -0.42
C TRP A 65 -6.43 13.83 -0.73
N GLU A 66 -5.51 13.23 0.02
CA GLU A 66 -5.15 11.82 -0.13
C GLU A 66 -6.32 10.90 0.27
N THR A 67 -7.00 11.21 1.38
CA THR A 67 -8.15 10.44 1.88
C THR A 67 -9.34 10.46 0.91
N LEU A 68 -9.62 11.60 0.26
CA LEU A 68 -10.73 11.70 -0.70
C LEU A 68 -10.48 10.90 -1.99
N ASN A 69 -9.24 10.91 -2.50
CA ASN A 69 -8.87 10.08 -3.64
C ASN A 69 -8.90 8.60 -3.29
N GLN A 70 -8.45 8.21 -2.09
CA GLN A 70 -8.53 6.84 -1.61
C GLN A 70 -9.98 6.37 -1.48
N LEU A 71 -10.90 7.22 -1.00
CA LEU A 71 -12.31 6.84 -0.87
C LEU A 71 -12.99 6.63 -2.23
N ALA A 72 -12.66 7.44 -3.23
CA ALA A 72 -13.13 7.24 -4.59
C ALA A 72 -12.57 5.94 -5.22
N ALA A 73 -11.28 5.65 -5.00
CA ALA A 73 -10.64 4.41 -5.42
C ALA A 73 -11.27 3.18 -4.75
N LEU A 74 -11.44 3.20 -3.42
CA LEU A 74 -12.09 2.15 -2.63
C LEU A 74 -13.52 1.89 -3.10
N LYS A 75 -14.30 2.94 -3.40
CA LYS A 75 -15.67 2.79 -3.92
C LYS A 75 -15.68 2.12 -5.30
N ARG A 76 -14.70 2.46 -6.16
CA ARG A 76 -14.54 1.85 -7.49
C ARG A 76 -14.14 0.38 -7.39
N GLU A 77 -13.20 0.05 -6.53
CA GLU A 77 -12.79 -1.33 -6.25
C GLU A 77 -13.95 -2.16 -5.67
N ASN A 78 -14.70 -1.60 -4.72
CA ASN A 78 -15.86 -2.29 -4.16
C ASN A 78 -16.93 -2.59 -5.24
N TYR A 79 -17.17 -1.63 -6.14
CA TYR A 79 -18.08 -1.82 -7.26
C TYR A 79 -17.60 -2.94 -8.20
N GLN A 80 -16.31 -2.96 -8.54
CA GLN A 80 -15.72 -4.00 -9.38
C GLN A 80 -15.81 -5.39 -8.74
N PHE A 81 -15.49 -5.52 -7.46
CA PHE A 81 -15.61 -6.80 -6.74
C PHE A 81 -17.06 -7.28 -6.65
N ARG A 82 -18.02 -6.38 -6.42
CA ARG A 82 -19.44 -6.73 -6.44
C ARG A 82 -19.89 -7.23 -7.81
N GLN A 83 -19.40 -6.59 -8.88
CA GLN A 83 -19.70 -7.01 -10.24
C GLN A 83 -19.12 -8.40 -10.55
N GLN A 84 -17.87 -8.66 -10.17
CA GLN A 84 -17.23 -9.97 -10.32
C GLN A 84 -17.97 -11.06 -9.53
N LEU A 85 -18.35 -10.77 -8.28
CA LEU A 85 -19.15 -11.68 -7.46
C LEU A 85 -20.49 -12.01 -8.12
N SER A 86 -21.19 -11.00 -8.66
CA SER A 86 -22.45 -11.22 -9.35
C SER A 86 -22.28 -12.10 -10.60
N GLU A 87 -21.21 -11.89 -11.36
CA GLU A 87 -20.90 -12.68 -12.57
C GLU A 87 -20.55 -14.12 -12.21
N LEU A 88 -19.68 -14.32 -11.21
CA LEU A 88 -19.30 -15.64 -10.70
C LEU A 88 -20.51 -16.40 -10.15
N THR A 89 -21.38 -15.73 -9.40
CA THR A 89 -22.59 -16.35 -8.84
C THR A 89 -23.54 -16.79 -9.96
N THR A 90 -23.69 -15.97 -11.01
CA THR A 90 -24.49 -16.32 -12.19
C THR A 90 -23.91 -17.54 -12.90
N LYS A 91 -22.59 -17.56 -13.12
CA LYS A 91 -21.89 -18.70 -13.74
C LYS A 91 -22.03 -19.98 -12.92
N LEU A 92 -21.91 -19.90 -11.59
CA LEU A 92 -22.11 -21.05 -10.71
C LEU A 92 -23.54 -21.59 -10.82
N SER A 93 -24.55 -20.73 -10.79
CA SER A 93 -25.94 -21.14 -10.95
C SER A 93 -26.19 -21.83 -12.29
N GLN A 94 -25.62 -21.31 -13.38
CA GLN A 94 -25.71 -21.95 -14.70
C GLN A 94 -25.03 -23.33 -14.73
N LEU A 95 -23.86 -23.47 -14.09
CA LEU A 95 -23.16 -24.75 -14.00
C LEU A 95 -23.93 -25.77 -13.16
N GLU A 96 -24.54 -25.34 -12.06
CA GLU A 96 -25.42 -26.21 -11.25
C GLU A 96 -26.65 -26.65 -12.04
N GLN A 97 -27.29 -25.75 -12.79
CA GLN A 97 -28.41 -26.09 -13.68
C GLN A 97 -27.98 -27.10 -14.75
N LEU A 98 -26.86 -26.86 -15.43
CA LEU A 98 -26.32 -27.78 -16.43
C LEU A 98 -25.96 -29.13 -15.84
N LYS A 99 -25.42 -29.17 -14.62
CA LYS A 99 -25.11 -30.42 -13.91
C LYS A 99 -26.40 -31.18 -13.58
N ALA A 100 -27.41 -30.51 -13.03
CA ALA A 100 -28.70 -31.10 -12.72
C ALA A 100 -29.43 -31.60 -13.99
N GLU A 101 -29.33 -30.85 -15.10
CA GLU A 101 -29.86 -31.28 -16.39
C GLU A 101 -29.09 -32.49 -16.94
N ASN A 102 -27.76 -32.51 -16.81
CA ASN A 102 -26.95 -33.67 -17.21
C ASN A 102 -27.29 -34.91 -16.39
N GLU A 103 -27.45 -34.77 -15.07
CA GLU A 103 -27.90 -35.85 -14.19
C GLU A 103 -29.30 -36.34 -14.59
N ARG A 104 -30.24 -35.43 -14.81
CA ARG A 104 -31.58 -35.79 -15.29
C ARG A 104 -31.57 -36.49 -16.64
N LEU A 105 -30.76 -36.01 -17.59
CA LEU A 105 -30.60 -36.65 -18.90
C LEU A 105 -29.95 -38.03 -18.78
N ARG A 106 -28.96 -38.18 -17.88
CA ARG A 106 -28.36 -39.47 -17.55
C ARG A 106 -29.39 -40.42 -16.94
N ASP A 107 -30.24 -39.96 -16.03
CA ASP A 107 -31.30 -40.78 -15.45
C ASP A 107 -32.29 -41.26 -16.52
N ILE A 108 -32.72 -40.36 -17.40
CA ILE A 108 -33.62 -40.69 -18.53
C ILE A 108 -32.96 -41.69 -19.49
N LEU A 109 -31.66 -41.54 -19.77
CA LEU A 109 -30.90 -42.43 -20.66
C LEU A 109 -30.58 -43.78 -19.99
N GLN A 110 -30.30 -43.80 -18.68
CA GLN A 110 -30.10 -45.02 -17.89
C GLN A 110 -31.42 -45.80 -17.73
N PHE A 111 -32.58 -45.15 -17.78
CA PHE A 111 -33.89 -45.82 -17.81
C PHE A 111 -34.24 -46.45 -19.17
N ARG A 112 -33.56 -46.06 -20.25
CA ARG A 112 -33.64 -46.75 -21.55
C ARG A 112 -32.59 -47.84 -21.74
N ALA A 113 -31.62 -47.93 -20.84
CA ALA A 113 -30.56 -48.92 -20.83
C ALA A 113 -30.82 -50.04 -19.82
N SER A 114 -32.07 -50.39 -19.54
CA SER A 114 -32.44 -51.70 -18.98
C SER A 114 -32.19 -52.79 -20.02
N SER A 115 -30.92 -52.92 -20.41
CA SER A 115 -30.34 -54.16 -20.86
C SER A 115 -30.61 -55.21 -19.77
N SER A 116 -30.85 -56.45 -20.17
CA SER A 116 -31.13 -57.60 -19.32
C SER A 116 -29.94 -58.06 -18.45
N LEU A 117 -29.03 -57.14 -18.13
CA LEU A 117 -27.80 -57.38 -17.40
C LEU A 117 -27.94 -56.77 -16.00
N GLU A 118 -27.65 -57.60 -14.98
CA GLU A 118 -27.65 -57.19 -13.59
C GLU A 118 -26.45 -56.25 -13.33
N LEU A 119 -26.74 -54.97 -13.05
CA LEU A 119 -25.71 -53.97 -12.81
C LEU A 119 -25.34 -53.93 -11.32
N ILE A 120 -24.13 -54.36 -11.00
CA ILE A 120 -23.60 -54.33 -9.62
C ILE A 120 -22.65 -53.12 -9.46
N PRO A 121 -22.97 -52.13 -8.59
CA PRO A 121 -22.10 -50.97 -8.38
C PRO A 121 -20.80 -51.37 -7.65
N THR A 122 -19.65 -50.85 -8.08
CA THR A 122 -18.33 -51.04 -7.46
C THR A 122 -17.48 -49.78 -7.50
N GLU A 123 -16.61 -49.60 -6.51
CA GLU A 123 -15.63 -48.51 -6.49
C GLU A 123 -14.38 -48.88 -7.31
N VAL A 124 -13.76 -47.87 -7.93
CA VAL A 124 -12.48 -48.00 -8.63
C VAL A 124 -11.36 -47.76 -7.63
N VAL A 125 -10.54 -48.78 -7.37
CA VAL A 125 -9.47 -48.74 -6.38
C VAL A 125 -8.15 -48.27 -6.99
N ALA A 126 -7.94 -48.53 -8.29
CA ALA A 126 -6.76 -48.04 -9.00
C ALA A 126 -6.99 -47.90 -10.50
N ARG A 127 -6.31 -46.93 -11.10
CA ARG A 127 -6.25 -46.71 -12.55
C ARG A 127 -4.79 -46.58 -12.95
N ASN A 128 -4.33 -47.37 -13.92
CA ASN A 128 -2.99 -47.20 -14.48
C ASN A 128 -3.04 -46.14 -15.60
N PRO A 129 -2.38 -44.98 -15.45
CA PRO A 129 -2.36 -43.94 -16.48
C PRO A 129 -1.37 -44.22 -17.63
N SER A 130 -0.53 -45.25 -17.53
CA SER A 130 0.53 -45.53 -18.49
C SER A 130 0.18 -46.71 -19.41
N ASN A 131 0.23 -46.43 -20.71
CA ASN A 131 0.29 -47.36 -21.86
C ASN A 131 -0.99 -48.10 -22.28
N LYS A 132 -1.62 -47.56 -23.34
CA LYS A 132 -2.32 -48.20 -24.48
C LYS A 132 -3.37 -49.30 -24.23
N SER A 133 -3.62 -49.69 -22.98
CA SER A 133 -4.69 -50.60 -22.56
C SER A 133 -5.20 -50.07 -21.23
N ALA A 134 -6.42 -49.51 -21.25
CA ALA A 134 -7.03 -48.89 -20.09
C ALA A 134 -7.47 -49.97 -19.08
N THR A 135 -6.53 -50.47 -18.27
CA THR A 135 -6.83 -51.40 -17.18
C THR A 135 -7.26 -50.61 -15.94
N ILE A 136 -8.44 -50.94 -15.43
CA ILE A 136 -9.03 -50.36 -14.22
C ILE A 136 -9.17 -51.50 -13.20
N VAL A 137 -8.74 -51.26 -11.96
CA VAL A 137 -8.90 -52.20 -10.85
C VAL A 137 -10.12 -51.80 -10.04
N ILE A 138 -11.07 -52.72 -9.92
CA ILE A 138 -12.31 -52.55 -9.14
C ILE A 138 -12.19 -53.23 -7.78
N GLY A 139 -12.90 -52.69 -6.78
CA GLY A 139 -12.88 -53.21 -5.40
C GLY A 139 -13.64 -54.51 -5.16
N LYS A 140 -14.29 -55.08 -6.19
CA LYS A 140 -15.03 -56.35 -6.10
C LYS A 140 -14.42 -57.39 -7.03
N GLY A 141 -14.36 -58.64 -6.55
CA GLY A 141 -13.73 -59.77 -7.23
C GLY A 141 -14.49 -61.07 -7.03
N LYS A 142 -13.83 -62.23 -7.19
CA LYS A 142 -14.48 -63.56 -7.19
C LYS A 142 -15.39 -63.84 -5.98
N ASN A 143 -15.01 -63.37 -4.79
CA ASN A 143 -15.82 -63.54 -3.56
C ASN A 143 -17.16 -62.77 -3.59
N HIS A 144 -17.31 -61.85 -4.54
CA HIS A 144 -18.52 -61.07 -4.79
C HIS A 144 -19.25 -61.53 -6.07
N GLY A 145 -18.95 -62.73 -6.57
CA GLY A 145 -19.62 -63.33 -7.74
C GLY A 145 -19.01 -62.99 -9.10
N PHE A 146 -17.90 -62.23 -9.16
CA PHE A 146 -17.28 -61.84 -10.43
C PHE A 146 -16.54 -63.00 -11.10
N THR A 147 -16.79 -63.19 -12.39
CA THR A 147 -16.12 -64.18 -13.25
C THR A 147 -15.47 -63.51 -14.45
N ARG A 148 -14.49 -64.19 -15.06
CA ARG A 148 -13.80 -63.69 -16.25
C ARG A 148 -14.78 -63.70 -17.43
N ASN A 149 -14.92 -62.57 -18.13
CA ASN A 149 -15.86 -62.32 -19.23
C ASN A 149 -17.32 -61.99 -18.83
N MET A 150 -17.54 -61.44 -17.62
CA MET A 150 -18.77 -60.72 -17.27
C MET A 150 -18.78 -59.29 -17.82
#